data_AF-A0A536MH16-F1
#
_entry.id   AF-A0A536MH16-F1
#
_cell.length_a   1.000
_cell.length_b   1.000
_cell.length_c   1.000
_cell.angle_alpha   90.00
_cell.angle_beta   90.00
_cell.angle_gamma   90.00
#
_symmetry.space_group_name_H-M   'P 1'
#
loop_
_entity.id
_entity.type
_entity.pdbx_description
1 polymer ?
#
loop_
_entity_poly.entity_id
_entity_poly.type
_entity_poly.pdbx_seq_one_letter_code
_entity_poly.pdbx_strand_id
1 'polypeptide(L)'
;MRKLTFGMNRSLDGYIAASGDDLGWSVPSDELFQWWSDRVGATGLALYGRKLWETMSSHWPTADQQPGATSAQIEFARRWRDMPKVVFSSTTSAVDWNARL
;
A
#
# COMPACT_ATOMS: atom_id res chain seq x y z
N MET A 1 -15.77 16.30 -11.80
CA MET A 1 -15.79 14.92 -11.28
C MET A 1 -14.37 14.46 -11.01
N ARG A 2 -14.11 13.73 -9.92
CA ARG A 2 -12.78 13.15 -9.65
C ARG A 2 -12.65 11.80 -10.34
N LYS A 3 -11.43 11.42 -10.75
CA LYS A 3 -11.13 10.13 -11.38
C LYS A 3 -10.86 9.08 -10.32
N LEU A 4 -11.54 7.94 -10.40
CA LEU A 4 -11.24 6.76 -9.59
C LEU A 4 -10.36 5.80 -10.42
N THR A 5 -9.24 5.38 -9.86
CA THR A 5 -8.30 4.43 -10.48
C THR A 5 -8.12 3.23 -9.57
N PHE A 6 -8.09 2.03 -10.16
CA PHE A 6 -7.68 0.82 -9.46
C PHE A 6 -6.40 0.29 -10.10
N GLY A 7 -5.57 -0.37 -9.29
CA GLY A 7 -4.38 -1.07 -9.77
C GLY A 7 -3.90 -2.05 -8.70
N MET A 8 -3.26 -3.13 -9.16
CA MET A 8 -2.73 -4.20 -8.31
C MET A 8 -1.62 -4.93 -9.06
N ASN A 9 -0.62 -5.42 -8.33
CA ASN A 9 0.31 -6.42 -8.87
C ASN A 9 -0.41 -7.77 -8.93
N ARG A 10 -0.11 -8.58 -9.95
CA ARG A 10 -0.78 -9.85 -10.19
C ARG A 10 0.17 -10.84 -10.87
N SER A 11 0.05 -12.12 -10.53
CA SER A 11 0.72 -13.21 -11.21
C SER A 11 0.16 -13.39 -12.64
N LEU A 12 0.88 -14.13 -13.48
CA LEU A 12 0.47 -14.39 -14.87
C LEU A 12 -0.87 -15.14 -14.95
N ASP A 13 -1.14 -16.03 -13.99
CA ASP A 13 -2.32 -16.88 -13.90
C ASP A 13 -3.49 -16.25 -13.14
N GLY A 14 -3.38 -15.01 -12.67
CA GLY A 14 -4.55 -14.24 -12.22
C GLY A 14 -4.55 -13.77 -10.76
N TYR A 15 -3.59 -14.19 -9.94
CA TYR A 15 -3.65 -14.07 -8.49
C TYR A 15 -2.90 -12.84 -7.95
N ILE A 16 -3.42 -12.26 -6.87
CA ILE A 16 -2.82 -11.09 -6.20
C ILE A 16 -2.09 -11.44 -4.90
N ALA A 17 -2.30 -12.66 -4.40
CA ALA A 17 -1.69 -13.21 -3.20
C ALA A 17 -1.58 -14.72 -3.36
N ALA A 18 -0.57 -15.31 -2.75
CA ALA A 18 -0.45 -16.75 -2.59
C ALA A 18 -1.35 -17.25 -1.44
N SER A 19 -1.40 -18.57 -1.26
CA SER A 19 -2.16 -19.20 -0.17
C SER A 19 -1.78 -18.61 1.19
N GLY A 20 -2.78 -18.28 2.02
CA GLY A 20 -2.56 -17.65 3.32
C GLY A 20 -2.37 -16.13 3.28
N ASP A 21 -2.86 -15.47 2.22
CA ASP A 21 -2.73 -14.00 2.01
C ASP A 21 -1.26 -13.55 1.87
N ASP A 22 -0.36 -14.44 1.43
CA ASP A 22 1.08 -14.16 1.28
C ASP A 22 1.37 -13.30 0.03
N LEU A 23 2.14 -12.22 0.22
CA LEU A 23 2.58 -11.30 -0.82
C LEU A 23 4.08 -11.44 -1.16
N GLY A 24 4.81 -12.27 -0.43
CA GLY A 24 6.26 -12.48 -0.60
C GLY A 24 6.66 -13.18 -1.89
N TRP A 25 5.69 -13.78 -2.59
CA TRP A 25 5.89 -14.30 -3.95
C TRP A 25 6.23 -13.18 -4.95
N SER A 26 5.79 -11.95 -4.67
CA SER A 26 6.10 -10.77 -5.48
C SER A 26 7.29 -10.04 -4.89
N VAL A 27 8.38 -9.97 -5.63
CA VAL A 27 9.54 -9.12 -5.31
C VAL A 27 9.60 -8.04 -6.39
N PRO A 28 8.98 -6.86 -6.17
CA PRO A 28 9.01 -5.79 -7.15
C PRO A 28 10.45 -5.31 -7.33
N SER A 29 10.84 -5.04 -8.59
CA SER A 29 12.07 -4.30 -8.85
C SER A 29 11.95 -2.87 -8.31
N ASP A 30 13.09 -2.20 -8.12
CA ASP A 30 13.11 -0.78 -7.74
C ASP A 30 12.35 0.10 -8.75
N GLU A 31 12.41 -0.23 -10.04
CA GLU A 31 11.65 0.46 -11.08
C GLU A 31 10.14 0.35 -10.86
N LEU A 32 9.64 -0.86 -10.57
CA LEU A 32 8.23 -1.07 -10.29
C LEU A 32 7.79 -0.34 -9.00
N PHE A 33 8.66 -0.31 -7.99
CA PHE A 33 8.42 0.48 -6.78
C PHE A 33 8.32 1.97 -7.07
N GLN A 34 9.22 2.53 -7.89
CA GLN A 34 9.17 3.93 -8.27
C GLN A 34 7.86 4.26 -9.01
N TRP A 35 7.45 3.40 -9.94
CA TRP A 35 6.21 3.56 -10.69
C TRP A 35 4.96 3.61 -9.79
N TRP A 36 4.95 2.82 -8.71
CA TRP A 36 3.91 2.84 -7.68
C TRP A 36 4.02 4.09 -6.79
N SER A 37 5.23 4.45 -6.38
CA SER A 37 5.51 5.64 -5.59
C SER A 37 4.99 6.91 -6.26
N ASP A 38 5.20 7.05 -7.57
CA ASP A 38 4.71 8.19 -8.36
C ASP A 38 3.18 8.27 -8.40
N ARG A 39 2.51 7.11 -8.43
CA ARG A 39 1.04 7.05 -8.34
C ARG A 39 0.52 7.41 -6.96
N VAL A 40 1.18 6.95 -5.91
CA VAL A 40 0.86 7.37 -4.54
C VAL A 40 1.00 8.89 -4.42
N GLY A 41 2.08 9.46 -4.93
CA GLY A 41 2.30 10.92 -4.93
C GLY A 41 1.25 11.72 -5.71
N ALA A 42 0.72 11.16 -6.79
CA ALA A 42 -0.36 11.78 -7.58
C ALA A 42 -1.77 11.54 -7.01
N THR A 43 -1.93 10.67 -6.02
CA THR A 43 -3.23 10.24 -5.49
C THR A 43 -3.67 11.13 -4.34
N GLY A 44 -4.78 11.85 -4.52
CA GLY A 44 -5.32 12.72 -3.47
C GLY A 44 -6.08 11.99 -2.35
N LEU A 45 -6.48 10.74 -2.57
CA LEU A 45 -7.13 9.90 -1.57
C LEU A 45 -7.04 8.42 -1.97
N ALA A 46 -6.59 7.56 -1.06
CA ALA A 46 -6.59 6.11 -1.26
C ALA A 46 -7.75 5.43 -0.51
N LEU A 47 -8.29 4.38 -1.11
CA LEU A 47 -9.40 3.60 -0.57
C LEU A 47 -8.92 2.20 -0.23
N TYR A 48 -9.19 1.75 1.00
CA TYR A 48 -8.77 0.45 1.51
C TYR A 48 -9.99 -0.33 1.99
N GLY A 49 -10.00 -1.63 1.73
CA GLY A 49 -10.79 -2.58 2.52
C GLY A 49 -10.00 -3.03 3.75
N ARG A 50 -10.70 -3.53 4.76
CA ARG A 50 -10.11 -4.00 6.04
C ARG A 50 -8.83 -4.84 5.89
N LYS A 51 -8.88 -5.94 5.12
CA LYS A 51 -7.73 -6.85 4.97
C LYS A 51 -6.50 -6.16 4.39
N LEU A 52 -6.68 -5.41 3.30
CA LEU A 52 -5.57 -4.69 2.68
C LEU A 52 -5.00 -3.61 3.61
N TRP A 53 -5.87 -2.95 4.37
CA TRP A 53 -5.44 -1.99 5.39
C TRP A 53 -4.55 -2.66 6.44
N GLU A 54 -4.97 -3.80 7.01
CA GLU A 54 -4.21 -4.54 8.01
C GLU A 54 -2.83 -4.95 7.47
N THR A 55 -2.78 -5.50 6.24
CA THR A 55 -1.52 -5.88 5.59
C THR A 55 -0.60 -4.67 5.40
N MET A 56 -1.11 -3.56 4.86
CA MET A 56 -0.28 -2.41 4.50
C MET A 56 0.17 -1.61 5.73
N SER A 57 -0.74 -1.40 6.70
CA SER A 57 -0.46 -0.68 7.94
C SER A 57 0.47 -1.43 8.89
N SER A 58 0.59 -2.76 8.77
CA SER A 58 1.56 -3.52 9.56
C SER A 58 3.01 -3.32 9.12
N HIS A 59 3.24 -2.91 7.86
CA HIS A 59 4.58 -2.82 7.28
C HIS A 59 5.02 -1.38 6.98
N TRP A 60 4.21 -0.63 6.23
CA TRP A 60 4.62 0.66 5.64
C TRP A 60 4.90 1.79 6.63
N PRO A 61 4.27 1.89 7.81
CA PRO A 61 4.58 2.96 8.75
C PRO A 61 6.04 2.99 9.21
N THR A 62 6.70 1.83 9.25
CA THR A 62 8.08 1.65 9.74
C THR A 62 9.03 1.10 8.69
N ALA A 63 8.59 0.98 7.43
CA ALA A 63 9.40 0.39 6.36
C ALA A 63 10.69 1.19 6.09
N ASP A 64 10.67 2.50 6.30
CA ASP A 64 11.84 3.37 6.15
C ASP A 64 12.89 3.22 7.27
N GLN A 65 12.56 2.49 8.34
CA GLN A 65 13.46 2.23 9.47
C GLN A 65 14.08 0.83 9.42
N GLN A 66 13.68 0.00 8.47
CA GLN A 66 14.16 -1.37 8.37
C GLN A 66 15.61 -1.41 7.86
N PRO A 67 16.45 -2.33 8.37
CA PRO A 67 17.80 -2.51 7.86
C PRO A 67 17.76 -2.95 6.39
N GLY A 68 18.50 -2.24 5.54
CA GLY A 68 18.53 -2.53 4.10
C GLY A 68 17.38 -1.93 3.29
N ALA A 69 16.56 -1.04 3.88
CA ALA A 69 15.54 -0.31 3.14
C ALA A 69 16.15 0.48 1.97
N THR A 70 15.66 0.24 0.75
CA THR A 70 16.13 0.96 -0.43
C THR A 70 15.58 2.39 -0.45
N SER A 71 16.24 3.29 -1.19
CA SER A 71 15.75 4.67 -1.36
C SER A 71 14.31 4.73 -1.85
N ALA A 72 13.92 3.82 -2.75
CA ALA A 72 12.56 3.71 -3.28
C ALA A 72 11.54 3.29 -2.21
N GLN A 73 11.90 2.33 -1.34
CA GLN A 73 11.06 1.90 -0.22
C GLN A 73 10.88 3.02 0.82
N ILE A 74 11.96 3.74 1.14
CA ILE A 74 11.92 4.88 2.06
C ILE A 74 11.00 5.99 1.55
N GLU A 75 11.13 6.32 0.26
CA GLU A 75 10.27 7.32 -0.38
C GLU A 75 8.80 6.90 -0.38
N PHE A 76 8.54 5.65 -0.78
CA PHE A 76 7.18 5.11 -0.80
C PHE A 76 6.56 5.13 0.59
N ALA A 77 7.29 4.70 1.63
CA ALA A 77 6.81 4.68 3.02
C ALA A 77 6.39 6.08 3.49
N ARG A 78 7.20 7.11 3.19
CA ARG A 78 6.87 8.51 3.51
C ARG A 78 5.62 8.97 2.79
N ARG A 79 5.58 8.83 1.46
CA ARG A 79 4.40 9.20 0.65
C ARG A 79 3.15 8.46 1.11
N TRP A 80 3.29 7.18 1.47
CA TRP A 80 2.19 6.37 1.97
C TRP A 80 1.68 6.89 3.29
N ARG A 81 2.54 7.21 4.28
CA ARG A 81 2.11 7.79 5.57
C ARG A 81 1.37 9.11 5.39
N ASP A 82 1.87 9.98 4.51
CA ASP A 82 1.31 11.32 4.30
C ASP A 82 0.00 11.32 3.49
N MET A 83 -0.20 10.33 2.61
CA MET A 83 -1.39 10.25 1.76
C MET A 83 -2.67 10.01 2.60
N PRO A 84 -3.75 10.79 2.41
CA PRO A 84 -5.04 10.54 3.06
C PRO A 84 -5.66 9.21 2.62
N LYS A 85 -6.27 8.47 3.57
CA LYS A 85 -6.87 7.16 3.32
C LYS A 85 -8.29 7.06 3.91
N VAL A 86 -9.17 6.32 3.24
CA VAL A 86 -10.45 5.86 3.80
C VAL A 86 -10.45 4.34 3.87
N VAL A 87 -10.76 3.79 5.04
CA VAL A 87 -10.79 2.35 5.30
C VAL A 87 -12.23 1.90 5.49
N PHE A 88 -12.75 1.16 4.53
CA PHE A 88 -14.07 0.56 4.60
C PHE A 88 -14.01 -0.75 5.41
N SER A 89 -14.64 -0.74 6.58
CA SER A 89 -14.70 -1.88 7.49
C SER A 89 -15.91 -1.79 8.40
N SER A 90 -16.55 -2.92 8.70
CA SER A 90 -17.60 -3.03 9.70
C SER A 90 -17.09 -3.49 11.08
N THR A 91 -15.83 -3.92 11.16
CA THR A 91 -15.26 -4.53 12.38
C THR A 91 -14.04 -3.78 12.93
N THR A 92 -13.49 -2.83 12.17
CA THR A 92 -12.34 -2.02 12.60
C THR A 92 -12.83 -0.82 13.39
N SER A 93 -12.35 -0.65 14.63
CA SER A 93 -12.77 0.43 15.52
C SER A 93 -11.86 1.66 15.47
N ALA A 94 -10.61 1.52 15.04
CA ALA A 94 -9.63 2.60 14.97
C ALA A 94 -8.66 2.39 13.81
N VAL A 95 -8.20 3.50 13.23
CA VAL A 95 -7.17 3.56 12.19
C VAL A 95 -6.24 4.75 12.48
N ASP A 96 -5.00 4.67 12.01
CA ASP A 96 -3.96 5.69 12.18
C ASP A 96 -3.29 5.97 10.81
N TRP A 97 -2.21 6.74 10.76
CA TRP A 97 -1.41 7.02 9.56
C TRP A 97 -2.21 7.75 8.47
N ASN A 98 -2.85 8.86 8.86
CA ASN A 98 -3.70 9.70 8.00
C ASN A 98 -4.85 8.92 7.34
N ALA A 99 -5.40 7.94 8.07
CA ALA A 99 -6.57 7.19 7.67
C ALA A 99 -7.81 7.59 8.48
N ARG A 100 -8.98 7.37 7.90
CA ARG A 100 -10.28 7.44 8.58
C ARG A 100 -11.16 6.27 8.17
N LEU A 101 -12.11 5.90 9.03
CA LEU A 101 -13.16 4.93 8.75
C LEU A 101 -14.28 5.56 7.90
#